data_AF-A0A8D8BA88-F1
#
_entry.id   AF-A0A8D8BA88-F1
#
_cell.length_a   1.000
_cell.length_b   1.000
_cell.length_c   1.000
_cell.angle_alpha   90.00
_cell.angle_beta   90.00
_cell.angle_gamma   90.00
#
_symmetry.space_group_name_H-M   'P 1'
#
loop_
_entity.id
_entity.type
_entity.pdbx_description
1 polymer ?
#
loop_
_entity_poly.entity_id
_entity_poly.type
_entity_poly.pdbx_seq_one_letter_code
_entity_poly.pdbx_strand_id
1 'polypeptide(L)'
;MEVYEFEKSLLTRMQEISTVLGAREGIPVGASAVRTEWANYVEIAIEPTGWQALWRVPRVLCEDLAIPFPTVIMGTVEQVLFDELKATFLVEAVQDDDVHLPERQTVSLEELWPLKDQENDALNVDRTAECVDRLRFFYQHIWMPWDNDSDDDVDWAGKHLESRVKFYYDLKNKTMSKRL
;
A
#
# COMPACT_ATOMS: atom_id res chain seq x y z
N MET A 1 -12.26 -10.90 -12.59
CA MET A 1 -11.38 -11.30 -11.48
C MET A 1 -11.75 -10.46 -10.28
N GLU A 2 -12.08 -11.10 -9.16
CA GLU A 2 -12.46 -10.38 -7.94
C GLU A 2 -11.22 -10.07 -7.09
N VAL A 3 -11.17 -8.86 -6.54
CA VAL A 3 -10.14 -8.42 -5.59
C VAL A 3 -10.77 -8.10 -4.25
N TYR A 4 -9.93 -8.03 -3.21
CA TYR A 4 -10.35 -7.54 -1.91
C TYR A 4 -10.56 -6.03 -1.93
N GLU A 5 -11.69 -5.57 -1.38
CA GLU A 5 -12.00 -4.17 -1.16
C GLU A 5 -12.40 -3.97 0.31
N PHE A 6 -11.82 -2.96 0.96
CA PHE A 6 -12.01 -2.72 2.38
C PHE A 6 -12.59 -1.34 2.64
N GLU A 7 -13.76 -1.31 3.28
CA GLU A 7 -14.35 -0.08 3.82
C GLU A 7 -14.17 -0.03 5.33
N LYS A 8 -13.02 0.52 5.76
CA LYS A 8 -12.69 0.62 7.18
C LYS A 8 -13.09 1.97 7.77
N SER A 9 -13.37 2.00 9.07
CA SER A 9 -13.67 3.22 9.81
C SER A 9 -12.42 4.01 10.15
N LEU A 10 -12.58 5.30 10.50
CA LEU A 10 -11.49 6.15 11.02
C LEU A 10 -10.78 5.49 12.19
N LEU A 11 -11.55 4.98 13.16
CA LEU A 11 -11.01 4.34 14.35
C LEU A 11 -10.19 3.09 13.99
N THR A 12 -10.68 2.28 13.04
CA THR A 12 -9.97 1.11 12.54
C THR A 12 -8.64 1.50 11.91
N ARG A 13 -8.63 2.48 10.97
CA ARG A 13 -7.40 2.94 10.31
C ARG A 13 -6.39 3.52 11.29
N MET A 14 -6.86 4.33 12.24
CA MET A 14 -6.02 4.84 13.33
C MET A 14 -5.36 3.71 14.11
N GLN A 15 -6.15 2.72 14.54
CA GLN A 15 -5.64 1.58 15.29
C GLN A 15 -4.63 0.76 14.49
N GLU A 16 -4.92 0.47 13.22
CA GLU A 16 -4.02 -0.29 12.35
C GLU A 16 -2.65 0.39 12.23
N ILE A 17 -2.63 1.68 11.86
CA ILE A 17 -1.37 2.40 11.61
C ILE A 17 -0.61 2.63 12.92
N SER A 18 -1.31 2.97 14.01
CA SER A 18 -0.66 3.09 15.32
C SER A 18 -0.08 1.77 15.83
N THR A 19 -0.62 0.64 15.41
CA THR A 19 -0.06 -0.68 15.75
C THR A 19 1.21 -0.96 14.94
N VAL A 20 1.22 -0.60 13.66
CA VAL A 20 2.42 -0.74 12.81
C VAL A 20 3.56 0.15 13.31
N LEU A 21 3.26 1.42 13.58
CA LEU A 21 4.28 2.41 13.97
C LEU A 21 4.63 2.37 15.47
N GLY A 22 4.27 1.32 16.22
CA GLY A 22 4.59 1.24 17.66
C GLY A 22 4.04 2.39 18.53
N ALA A 23 3.14 3.23 18.01
CA ALA A 23 2.71 4.49 18.62
C ALA A 23 1.92 4.31 19.94
N ARG A 24 1.64 3.06 20.32
CA ARG A 24 0.98 2.70 21.58
C ARG A 24 1.94 2.56 22.76
N GLU A 25 3.25 2.47 22.53
CA GLU A 25 4.24 2.18 23.59
C GLU A 25 5.00 3.42 24.11
N GLY A 26 4.59 4.62 23.71
CA GLY A 26 5.22 5.87 24.16
C GLY A 26 6.66 6.06 23.66
N ILE A 27 7.08 5.27 22.67
CA ILE A 27 8.34 5.40 21.97
C ILE A 27 8.08 6.30 20.74
N PRO A 28 8.70 7.50 20.67
CA PRO A 28 8.62 8.33 19.48
C PRO A 28 9.11 7.58 18.24
N VAL A 29 8.37 7.69 17.14
CA VAL A 29 8.83 7.18 15.84
C VAL A 29 9.19 8.37 14.97
N GLY A 30 10.49 8.55 14.73
CA GLY A 30 11.03 9.51 13.77
C GLY A 30 10.64 9.14 12.35
N ALA A 31 10.64 10.14 11.47
CA ALA A 31 10.21 9.95 10.08
C ALA A 31 11.07 8.91 9.33
N SER A 32 12.38 8.85 9.60
CA SER A 32 13.27 7.87 8.96
C SER A 32 12.97 6.42 9.36
N ALA A 33 12.41 6.20 10.56
CA ALA A 33 12.08 4.88 11.06
C ALA A 33 10.76 4.33 10.49
N VAL A 34 9.85 5.18 10.01
CA VAL A 34 8.52 4.79 9.52
C VAL A 34 8.59 3.69 8.46
N ARG A 35 9.52 3.81 7.50
CA ARG A 35 9.67 2.81 6.43
C ARG A 35 10.11 1.45 6.99
N THR A 36 11.02 1.45 7.96
CA THR A 36 11.48 0.25 8.66
C THR A 36 10.35 -0.41 9.43
N GLU A 37 9.53 0.34 10.15
CA GLU A 37 8.36 -0.20 10.86
C GLU A 37 7.35 -0.85 9.90
N TRP A 38 7.12 -0.23 8.74
CA TRP A 38 6.30 -0.85 7.69
C TRP A 38 6.92 -2.12 7.13
N ALA A 39 8.23 -2.13 6.87
CA ALA A 39 8.93 -3.32 6.38
C ALA A 39 8.82 -4.49 7.38
N ASN A 40 9.06 -4.22 8.67
CA ASN A 40 8.92 -5.19 9.76
C ASN A 40 7.49 -5.76 9.83
N TYR A 41 6.48 -4.89 9.72
CA TYR A 41 5.08 -5.33 9.72
C TYR A 41 4.73 -6.18 8.50
N VAL A 42 5.18 -5.78 7.30
CA VAL A 42 4.90 -6.52 6.07
C VAL A 42 5.51 -7.91 6.12
N GLU A 43 6.77 -8.03 6.58
CA GLU A 43 7.49 -9.30 6.70
C GLU A 43 6.72 -10.35 7.52
N ILE A 44 6.06 -9.95 8.59
CA ILE A 44 5.30 -10.89 9.43
C ILE A 44 3.88 -11.14 8.94
N ALA A 45 3.33 -10.29 8.06
CA ALA A 45 1.89 -10.24 7.75
C ALA A 45 1.52 -10.68 6.34
N ILE A 46 2.45 -10.64 5.38
CA ILE A 46 2.19 -10.97 3.98
C ILE A 46 2.70 -12.37 3.62
N GLU A 47 2.06 -13.03 2.66
CA GLU A 47 2.68 -14.19 1.99
C GLU A 47 3.88 -13.70 1.16
N PRO A 48 5.07 -14.31 1.30
CA PRO A 48 6.30 -13.80 0.68
C PRO A 48 6.38 -14.04 -0.83
N THR A 49 5.57 -14.94 -1.38
CA THR A 49 5.58 -15.36 -2.79
C THR A 49 4.29 -16.11 -3.16
N GLY A 50 4.04 -16.26 -4.45
CA GLY A 50 3.09 -17.21 -5.03
C GLY A 50 1.64 -16.72 -5.11
N TRP A 51 1.34 -15.53 -4.59
CA TRP A 51 -0.02 -14.97 -4.64
C TRP A 51 -0.24 -14.13 -5.91
N GLN A 52 -1.42 -14.30 -6.50
CA GLN A 52 -1.88 -13.58 -7.68
C GLN A 52 -2.54 -12.25 -7.30
N ALA A 53 -2.34 -11.25 -8.15
CA ALA A 53 -2.85 -9.91 -7.93
C ALA A 53 -3.14 -9.18 -9.25
N LEU A 54 -3.97 -8.14 -9.15
CA LEU A 54 -4.04 -7.09 -10.16
C LEU A 54 -3.06 -5.98 -9.78
N TRP A 55 -2.14 -5.64 -10.67
CA TRP A 55 -1.36 -4.42 -10.61
C TRP A 55 -2.13 -3.30 -11.29
N ARG A 56 -2.49 -2.27 -10.53
CA ARG A 56 -3.11 -1.05 -11.05
C ARG A 56 -2.00 -0.03 -11.30
N VAL A 57 -1.53 0.05 -12.55
CA VAL A 57 -0.36 0.84 -12.90
C VAL A 57 -0.63 2.33 -12.61
N PRO A 58 0.21 3.01 -11.81
CA PRO A 58 0.06 4.44 -11.57
C PRO A 58 0.17 5.24 -12.87
N ARG A 59 -0.56 6.35 -12.98
CA ARG A 59 -0.52 7.25 -14.15
C ARG A 59 0.90 7.63 -14.55
N VAL A 60 1.73 8.02 -13.58
CA VAL A 60 3.12 8.44 -13.84
C VAL A 60 3.91 7.30 -14.50
N LEU A 61 3.71 6.07 -14.04
CA LEU A 61 4.39 4.92 -14.61
C LEU A 61 3.81 4.51 -15.98
N CYS A 62 2.51 4.69 -16.21
CA CYS A 62 1.94 4.54 -17.56
C CYS A 62 2.59 5.52 -18.55
N GLU A 63 2.79 6.77 -18.13
CA GLU A 63 3.45 7.80 -18.94
C GLU A 63 4.92 7.45 -19.23
N ASP A 64 5.66 7.00 -18.20
CA ASP A 64 7.06 6.57 -18.34
C ASP A 64 7.24 5.34 -19.25
N LEU A 65 6.29 4.40 -19.18
CA LEU A 65 6.28 3.18 -19.99
C LEU A 65 5.62 3.37 -21.37
N ALA A 66 5.09 4.56 -21.65
CA ALA A 66 4.33 4.87 -22.87
C ALA A 66 3.16 3.90 -23.13
N ILE A 67 2.44 3.51 -22.08
CA ILE A 67 1.23 2.68 -22.14
C ILE A 67 -0.02 3.50 -21.81
N PRO A 68 -1.22 3.07 -22.26
CA PRO A 68 -2.46 3.77 -21.94
C PRO A 68 -2.71 3.91 -20.43
N PHE A 69 -3.51 4.90 -20.05
CA PHE A 69 -4.06 4.98 -18.70
C PHE A 69 -5.60 5.02 -18.79
N PRO A 70 -6.33 4.18 -18.03
CA PRO A 70 -5.83 3.22 -17.04
C PRO A 70 -5.34 1.91 -17.68
N THR A 71 -4.27 1.33 -17.11
CA THR A 71 -3.85 -0.05 -17.41
C THR A 71 -3.87 -0.89 -16.14
N VAL A 72 -4.45 -2.08 -16.25
CA VAL A 72 -4.49 -3.08 -15.18
C VAL A 72 -3.88 -4.37 -15.73
N ILE A 73 -2.99 -4.96 -14.95
CA ILE A 73 -2.22 -6.13 -15.33
C ILE A 73 -2.45 -7.21 -14.27
N MET A 74 -2.65 -8.44 -14.71
CA MET A 74 -2.74 -9.59 -13.83
C MET A 74 -1.43 -10.37 -13.84
N GLY A 75 -1.04 -10.88 -12.68
CA GLY A 75 0.18 -11.63 -12.53
C GLY A 75 0.36 -12.19 -11.13
N THR A 76 1.51 -12.81 -10.91
CA THR A 76 1.88 -13.47 -9.66
C THR A 76 3.06 -12.78 -9.01
N VAL A 77 3.00 -12.58 -7.70
CA VAL A 77 4.16 -12.12 -6.92
C VAL A 77 5.15 -13.26 -6.77
N GLU A 78 6.28 -13.17 -7.47
CA GLU A 78 7.37 -14.15 -7.38
C GLU A 78 8.15 -14.00 -6.08
N GLN A 79 8.36 -12.75 -5.62
CA GLN A 79 9.08 -12.49 -4.37
C GLN A 79 8.72 -11.10 -3.82
N VAL A 80 8.43 -11.01 -2.53
CA VAL A 80 8.36 -9.73 -1.81
C VAL A 80 9.76 -9.25 -1.43
N LEU A 81 10.04 -7.98 -1.72
CA LEU A 81 11.26 -7.25 -1.37
C LEU A 81 10.96 -6.36 -0.15
N PHE A 82 11.08 -6.92 1.06
CA PHE A 82 10.61 -6.28 2.30
C PHE A 82 11.23 -4.93 2.57
N ASP A 83 12.56 -4.82 2.47
CA ASP A 83 13.31 -3.57 2.66
C ASP A 83 12.91 -2.49 1.67
N GLU A 84 12.32 -2.87 0.54
CA GLU A 84 11.86 -1.96 -0.50
C GLU A 84 10.38 -1.63 -0.43
N LEU A 85 9.59 -2.43 0.30
CA LEU A 85 8.12 -2.43 0.23
C LEU A 85 7.62 -2.65 -1.21
N LYS A 86 8.35 -3.48 -1.96
CA LYS A 86 8.09 -3.82 -3.36
C LYS A 86 7.96 -5.33 -3.55
N ALA A 87 7.64 -5.74 -4.76
CA ALA A 87 7.63 -7.13 -5.17
C ALA A 87 8.21 -7.29 -6.58
N THR A 88 8.86 -8.43 -6.81
CA THR A 88 9.05 -8.97 -8.16
C THR A 88 7.74 -9.59 -8.61
N PHE A 89 7.15 -9.04 -9.66
CA PHE A 89 5.84 -9.38 -10.19
C PHE A 89 5.98 -9.98 -11.58
N LEU A 90 5.48 -11.20 -11.75
CA LEU A 90 5.44 -11.94 -12.99
C LEU A 90 4.15 -11.59 -13.74
N VAL A 91 4.27 -10.93 -14.89
CA VAL A 91 3.14 -10.53 -15.72
C VAL A 91 2.58 -11.74 -16.45
N GLU A 92 1.30 -12.04 -16.23
CA GLU A 92 0.60 -13.18 -16.85
C GLU A 92 -0.41 -12.75 -17.91
N ALA A 93 -1.12 -11.65 -17.66
CA ALA A 93 -2.08 -11.10 -18.61
C ALA A 93 -2.14 -9.58 -18.52
N VAL A 94 -2.27 -8.94 -19.68
CA VAL A 94 -2.53 -7.50 -19.79
C VAL A 94 -3.88 -7.31 -20.45
N GLN A 95 -4.64 -6.30 -20.03
CA GLN A 95 -5.98 -6.04 -20.58
C GLN A 95 -5.94 -5.55 -22.04
N ASP A 96 -4.84 -4.94 -22.47
CA ASP A 96 -4.65 -4.34 -23.78
C ASP A 96 -3.54 -5.07 -24.54
N ASP A 97 -3.88 -5.66 -25.69
CA ASP A 97 -2.98 -6.47 -26.51
C ASP A 97 -1.80 -5.65 -27.07
N ASP A 98 -1.95 -4.32 -27.16
CA ASP A 98 -0.90 -3.40 -27.64
C ASP A 98 0.12 -3.04 -26.54
N VAL A 99 -0.12 -3.45 -25.29
CA VAL A 99 0.80 -3.20 -24.17
C VAL A 99 1.84 -4.30 -24.10
N HIS A 100 3.11 -3.93 -24.29
CA HIS A 100 4.24 -4.84 -24.22
C HIS A 100 5.13 -4.46 -23.04
N LEU A 101 5.08 -5.29 -21.99
CA LEU A 101 5.87 -5.12 -20.79
C LEU A 101 6.84 -6.30 -20.63
N PRO A 102 8.03 -6.09 -20.04
CA PRO A 102 8.88 -7.18 -19.60
C PRO A 102 8.11 -8.14 -18.68
N GLU A 103 8.39 -9.44 -18.84
CA GLU A 103 7.77 -10.53 -18.08
C GLU A 103 7.85 -10.32 -16.56
N ARG A 104 8.96 -9.76 -16.07
CA ARG A 104 9.15 -9.42 -14.65
C ARG A 104 9.19 -7.91 -14.46
N GLN A 105 8.44 -7.44 -13.47
CA GLN A 105 8.40 -6.05 -13.03
C GLN A 105 8.75 -5.95 -11.55
N THR A 106 9.39 -4.85 -11.16
CA THR A 106 9.53 -4.49 -9.75
C THR A 106 8.49 -3.43 -9.42
N VAL A 107 7.46 -3.81 -8.66
CA VAL A 107 6.27 -3.00 -8.41
C VAL A 107 6.09 -2.69 -6.92
N SER A 108 5.52 -1.53 -6.60
CA SER A 108 5.22 -1.17 -5.21
C SER A 108 4.09 -2.04 -4.67
N LEU A 109 4.21 -2.54 -3.44
CA LEU A 109 3.17 -3.40 -2.85
C LEU A 109 1.81 -2.68 -2.76
N GLU A 110 1.79 -1.37 -2.50
CA GLU A 110 0.56 -0.56 -2.46
C GLU A 110 -0.20 -0.51 -3.79
N GLU A 111 0.44 -0.80 -4.91
CA GLU A 111 -0.18 -0.78 -6.25
C GLU A 111 -0.83 -2.13 -6.61
N LEU A 112 -0.56 -3.18 -5.83
CA LEU A 112 -1.09 -4.52 -6.03
C LEU A 112 -2.41 -4.72 -5.32
N TRP A 113 -3.33 -5.44 -5.95
CA TRP A 113 -4.63 -5.83 -5.41
C TRP A 113 -4.74 -7.35 -5.46
N PRO A 114 -4.53 -8.05 -4.33
CA PRO A 114 -4.61 -9.51 -4.30
C PRO A 114 -5.95 -10.01 -4.84
N LEU A 115 -5.90 -11.05 -5.67
CA LEU A 115 -7.10 -11.75 -6.14
C LEU A 115 -7.71 -12.55 -4.98
N LYS A 116 -9.04 -12.66 -4.94
CA LYS A 116 -9.70 -13.59 -4.02
C LYS A 116 -9.49 -15.04 -4.43
N ASP A 117 -9.62 -15.28 -5.73
CA ASP A 117 -9.39 -16.59 -6.32
C ASP A 117 -7.90 -16.72 -6.64
N GLN A 118 -7.29 -17.76 -6.09
CA GLN A 118 -5.87 -18.05 -6.20
C GLN A 118 -5.72 -19.46 -6.77
N GLU A 119 -4.72 -19.68 -7.61
CA GLU A 119 -4.36 -21.04 -8.04
C GLU A 119 -3.89 -21.93 -6.88
N ASN A 120 -3.24 -21.32 -5.88
CA ASN A 120 -2.78 -21.99 -4.68
C ASN A 120 -3.69 -21.67 -3.48
N ASP A 121 -4.52 -22.62 -3.09
CA ASP A 121 -5.47 -22.52 -1.98
C ASP A 121 -4.81 -22.61 -0.58
N ALA A 122 -3.53 -22.97 -0.50
CA ALA A 122 -2.78 -23.02 0.75
C ALA A 122 -2.31 -21.64 1.25
N LEU A 123 -2.38 -20.61 0.41
CA LEU A 123 -1.95 -19.26 0.75
C LEU A 123 -2.99 -18.54 1.61
N ASN A 124 -2.55 -17.83 2.65
CA ASN A 124 -3.44 -16.97 3.43
C ASN A 124 -3.58 -15.59 2.76
N VAL A 125 -4.35 -15.55 1.67
CA VAL A 125 -4.50 -14.33 0.87
C VAL A 125 -5.38 -13.28 1.54
N ASP A 126 -6.30 -13.68 2.43
CA ASP A 126 -7.06 -12.73 3.26
C ASP A 126 -6.12 -11.85 4.10
N ARG A 127 -5.13 -12.47 4.74
CA ARG A 127 -4.13 -11.76 5.56
C ARG A 127 -3.20 -10.90 4.70
N THR A 128 -2.79 -11.41 3.53
CA THR A 128 -2.02 -10.66 2.53
C THR A 128 -2.77 -9.41 2.07
N ALA A 129 -4.05 -9.55 1.73
CA ALA A 129 -4.89 -8.44 1.29
C ALA A 129 -5.09 -7.38 2.38
N GLU A 130 -5.30 -7.79 3.63
CA GLU A 130 -5.34 -6.89 4.79
C GLU A 130 -4.02 -6.12 4.98
N CYS A 131 -2.88 -6.80 4.85
CA CYS A 131 -1.55 -6.19 4.94
C CYS A 131 -1.35 -5.12 3.85
N VAL A 132 -1.60 -5.49 2.59
CA VAL A 132 -1.44 -4.60 1.45
C VAL A 132 -2.41 -3.42 1.51
N ASP A 133 -3.67 -3.63 1.93
CA ASP A 133 -4.65 -2.56 2.12
C ASP A 133 -4.21 -1.51 3.15
N ARG A 134 -3.65 -1.95 4.28
CA ARG A 134 -3.12 -1.05 5.32
C ARG A 134 -1.95 -0.23 4.80
N LEU A 135 -1.00 -0.89 4.14
CA LEU A 135 0.17 -0.26 3.54
C LEU A 135 -0.27 0.78 2.50
N ARG A 136 -1.15 0.40 1.59
CA ARG A 136 -1.70 1.26 0.54
C ARG A 136 -2.38 2.48 1.12
N PHE A 137 -3.25 2.30 2.11
CA PHE A 137 -3.92 3.43 2.75
C PHE A 137 -2.91 4.42 3.35
N PHE A 138 -1.87 3.93 4.00
CA PHE A 138 -0.85 4.78 4.60
C PHE A 138 -0.08 5.60 3.57
N TYR A 139 0.54 4.95 2.60
CA TYR A 139 1.41 5.65 1.65
C TYR A 139 0.66 6.48 0.61
N GLN A 140 -0.59 6.12 0.28
CA GLN A 140 -1.38 6.90 -0.68
C GLN A 140 -2.14 8.07 -0.06
N HIS A 141 -2.35 8.09 1.26
CA HIS A 141 -3.23 9.09 1.89
C HIS A 141 -2.67 9.76 3.14
N ILE A 142 -1.69 9.15 3.82
CA ILE A 142 -1.21 9.64 5.12
C ILE A 142 0.23 10.12 5.01
N TRP A 143 1.13 9.30 4.45
CA TRP A 143 2.51 9.70 4.20
C TRP A 143 2.56 10.70 3.05
N MET A 144 3.34 11.76 3.22
CA MET A 144 3.51 12.83 2.25
C MET A 144 4.98 12.92 1.83
N PRO A 145 5.28 13.34 0.59
CA PRO A 145 6.66 13.37 0.09
C PRO A 145 7.63 14.17 0.96
N TRP A 146 7.16 15.25 1.58
CA TRP A 146 7.95 16.11 2.48
C TRP A 146 8.16 15.53 3.88
N ASP A 147 7.53 14.41 4.23
CA ASP A 147 7.82 13.75 5.51
C ASP A 147 9.25 13.19 5.53
N ASN A 148 9.80 12.83 4.37
CA ASN A 148 11.18 12.39 4.24
C ASN A 148 12.20 13.44 4.70
N ASP A 149 11.81 14.72 4.70
CA ASP A 149 12.65 15.85 5.12
C ASP A 149 12.41 16.24 6.59
N SER A 150 11.59 15.49 7.32
CA SER A 150 11.30 15.75 8.74
C SER A 150 12.50 15.40 9.62
N ASP A 151 12.71 16.19 10.67
CA ASP A 151 13.69 15.91 11.71
C ASP A 151 13.28 14.66 12.52
N ASP A 152 14.21 13.73 12.71
CA ASP A 152 13.99 12.47 13.43
C ASP A 152 13.82 12.67 14.94
N ASP A 153 14.18 13.84 15.47
CA ASP A 153 13.89 14.20 16.87
C ASP A 153 12.39 14.45 17.12
N VAL A 154 11.57 14.50 16.06
CA VAL A 154 10.11 14.69 16.15
C VAL A 154 9.40 13.34 16.12
N ASP A 155 8.53 13.12 17.11
CA ASP A 155 7.54 12.04 17.05
C ASP A 155 6.57 12.26 15.88
N TRP A 156 6.85 11.62 14.74
CA TRP A 156 6.07 11.78 13.52
C TRP A 156 4.65 11.26 13.73
N ALA A 157 4.51 10.09 14.36
CA ALA A 157 3.22 9.46 14.59
C ALA A 157 2.35 10.31 15.51
N GLY A 158 2.87 10.74 16.67
CA GLY A 158 2.16 11.61 17.61
C GLY A 158 1.77 12.96 17.02
N LYS A 159 2.60 13.53 16.13
CA LYS A 159 2.36 14.84 15.53
C LYS A 159 1.39 14.81 14.35
N HIS A 160 1.45 13.79 13.51
CA HIS A 160 0.80 13.82 12.20
C HIS A 160 -0.37 12.85 12.06
N LEU A 161 -0.27 11.65 12.63
CA LEU A 161 -1.14 10.53 12.28
C LEU A 161 -2.63 10.85 12.46
N GLU A 162 -3.03 11.28 13.66
CA GLU A 162 -4.44 11.57 13.97
C GLU A 162 -5.02 12.63 13.04
N SER A 163 -4.30 13.74 12.87
CA SER A 163 -4.75 14.87 12.05
C SER A 163 -4.96 14.47 10.59
N ARG A 164 -4.06 13.65 10.02
CA ARG A 164 -4.10 13.26 8.61
C ARG A 164 -5.13 12.19 8.33
N VAL A 165 -5.27 11.20 9.21
CA VAL A 165 -6.35 10.20 9.07
C VAL A 165 -7.70 10.88 9.20
N LYS A 166 -7.88 11.79 10.17
CA LYS A 166 -9.11 12.56 10.30
C LYS A 166 -9.40 13.38 9.04
N PHE A 167 -8.40 14.10 8.53
CA PHE A 167 -8.53 14.87 7.29
C PHE A 167 -8.97 14.02 6.10
N TYR A 168 -8.39 12.82 5.93
CA TYR A 168 -8.83 11.89 4.89
C TYR A 168 -10.32 11.56 5.01
N TYR A 169 -10.82 11.23 6.21
CA TYR A 169 -12.23 10.90 6.41
C TYR A 169 -13.15 12.12 6.27
N ASP A 170 -12.69 13.29 6.67
CA ASP A 170 -13.45 14.53 6.49
C ASP A 170 -13.62 14.86 4.99
N LEU A 171 -12.60 14.60 4.18
CA LEU A 171 -12.69 14.67 2.72
C LEU A 171 -13.61 13.59 2.15
N LYS A 172 -13.41 12.32 2.54
CA LYS A 172 -14.21 11.18 2.06
C LYS A 172 -15.70 11.38 2.34
N ASN A 173 -16.04 11.90 3.52
CA ASN A 173 -17.42 12.09 3.96
C ASN A 173 -17.99 13.47 3.57
N LYS A 174 -17.20 14.33 2.91
CA LYS A 174 -17.59 15.71 2.52
C LYS A 174 -18.06 16.55 3.71
N THR A 175 -17.48 16.33 4.90
CA THR A 175 -17.84 17.02 6.14
C THR A 175 -17.05 18.31 6.38
N MET A 176 -16.09 18.62 5.49
CA MET A 176 -15.33 19.88 5.50
C MET A 176 -16.24 21.10 5.41
N SER A 177 -16.17 21.98 6.40
CA SER A 177 -16.87 23.27 6.39
C SER A 177 -16.32 24.15 5.26
N LYS A 178 -17.19 24.65 4.38
CA LYS A 178 -16.83 25.54 3.25
C LYS A 178 -16.46 26.98 3.65
N ARG A 179 -16.23 27.25 4.94
CA ARG A 179 -15.93 28.61 5.42
C ARG A 179 -14.41 28.82 5.43
N LEU A 180 -13.92 29.43 4.35
CA LEU A 180 -12.70 30.25 4.34
C LEU A 180 -13.09 31.70 4.62
#